data_AF-A0A0E3NL46-F1
#
_entry.id   AF-A0A0E3NL46-F1
#
_cell.length_a   1.000
_cell.length_b   1.000
_cell.length_c   1.000
_cell.angle_alpha   90.00
_cell.angle_beta   90.00
_cell.angle_gamma   90.00
#
_symmetry.space_group_name_H-M   'P 1'
#
loop_
_entity.id
_entity.type
_entity.pdbx_description
1 polymer ?
#
loop_
_entity_poly.entity_id
_entity_poly.type
_entity_poly.pdbx_seq_one_letter_code
_entity_poly.pdbx_strand_id
1 'polypeptide(L)'
;MGDKFTAGNDQVLACNIETDESAVFGLPFRLTVTGIFFAVLLLLSSVYVSDFLEGVKEQKTLEEVSKLTASAEQLSIRGEGSEIAFEIRIPDGASVNFGILPGQEGNWPEDADNYCITTGGKSTFYPAVASFSNQELKGPFSLGPGRHRVFLSTKTEPESGRLFVLISETGADEQTLG
;
A
#
# COMPACT_ATOMS: atom_id res chain seq x y z
N MET A 1 -54.30 55.40 -73.10
CA MET A 1 -54.87 54.21 -73.78
C MET A 1 -53.69 53.39 -74.28
N GLY A 2 -53.30 52.25 -73.71
CA GLY A 2 -53.86 51.49 -72.61
C GLY A 2 -52.77 50.80 -71.80
N ASP A 3 -53.16 50.40 -70.61
CA ASP A 3 -52.46 49.55 -69.64
C ASP A 3 -51.94 48.24 -70.24
N LYS A 4 -50.80 47.79 -69.72
CA LYS A 4 -50.62 46.36 -69.41
C LYS A 4 -49.55 46.16 -68.33
N PHE A 5 -50.08 45.99 -67.12
CA PHE A 5 -49.43 45.38 -65.97
C PHE A 5 -49.17 43.90 -66.26
N THR A 6 -47.95 43.42 -66.05
CA THR A 6 -47.70 42.01 -65.76
C THR A 6 -46.56 41.90 -64.75
N ALA A 7 -46.93 41.45 -63.55
CA ALA A 7 -46.07 41.14 -62.43
C ALA A 7 -45.09 40.01 -62.79
N GLY A 8 -43.79 40.24 -62.52
CA GLY A 8 -42.75 39.22 -62.53
C GLY A 8 -42.27 39.00 -61.10
N ASN A 9 -42.56 37.80 -60.58
CA ASN A 9 -42.36 37.36 -59.20
C ASN A 9 -41.01 37.75 -58.58
N ASP A 10 -41.07 38.39 -57.42
CA ASP A 10 -40.03 38.32 -56.40
C ASP A 10 -39.95 36.87 -55.88
N GLN A 11 -39.09 36.05 -56.47
CA GLN A 11 -38.58 34.88 -55.76
C GLN A 11 -37.53 35.36 -54.77
N VAL A 12 -38.02 35.75 -53.58
CA VAL A 12 -37.27 35.62 -52.34
C VAL A 12 -36.90 34.14 -52.23
N LEU A 13 -35.71 33.79 -52.71
CA LEU A 13 -35.12 32.48 -52.47
C LEU A 13 -34.73 32.48 -51.00
N ALA A 14 -35.67 32.00 -50.20
CA ALA A 14 -35.53 31.68 -48.80
C ALA A 14 -34.14 31.08 -48.59
N CYS A 15 -33.36 31.75 -47.75
CA CYS A 15 -32.20 31.14 -47.15
C CYS A 15 -32.74 29.93 -46.37
N ASN A 16 -32.69 28.75 -46.97
CA ASN A 16 -32.81 27.50 -46.23
C ASN A 16 -31.60 27.45 -45.31
N ILE A 17 -31.74 28.07 -44.14
CA ILE A 17 -31.06 27.61 -42.95
C ILE A 17 -31.67 26.23 -42.73
N GLU A 18 -31.11 25.22 -43.40
CA GLU A 18 -31.17 23.86 -42.90
C GLU A 18 -30.66 23.97 -41.46
N THR A 19 -31.63 23.97 -40.56
CA THR A 19 -31.38 23.82 -39.16
C THR A 19 -30.80 22.41 -39.08
N ASP A 20 -29.48 22.33 -39.00
CA ASP A 20 -28.76 21.08 -38.89
C ASP A 20 -29.15 20.45 -37.54
N GLU A 21 -30.25 19.70 -37.55
CA GLU A 21 -30.81 19.02 -36.37
C GLU A 21 -29.79 18.02 -35.79
N SER A 22 -28.75 17.65 -36.53
CA SER A 22 -27.65 16.81 -36.07
C SER A 22 -26.87 17.44 -34.89
N ALA A 23 -26.86 18.77 -34.77
CA ALA A 23 -26.22 19.47 -33.66
C ALA A 23 -26.98 19.30 -32.33
N VAL A 24 -28.31 19.13 -32.39
CA VAL A 24 -29.17 18.97 -31.20
C VAL A 24 -29.24 17.51 -30.75
N PHE A 25 -29.25 16.55 -31.68
CA PHE A 25 -29.18 15.11 -31.36
C PHE A 25 -27.81 14.68 -30.82
N GLY A 26 -26.72 15.39 -31.16
CA GLY A 26 -25.39 15.13 -30.65
C GLY A 26 -25.12 15.61 -29.21
N LEU A 27 -25.94 16.52 -28.68
CA LEU A 27 -25.72 17.14 -27.35
C LEU A 27 -25.85 16.13 -26.18
N PRO A 28 -26.95 15.35 -26.04
CA PRO A 28 -27.05 14.34 -24.98
C PRO A 28 -26.03 13.21 -25.16
N PHE A 29 -25.68 12.88 -26.40
CA PHE A 29 -24.64 11.89 -26.70
C PHE A 29 -23.25 12.37 -26.24
N ARG A 30 -22.87 13.61 -26.56
CA ARG A 30 -21.60 14.21 -26.11
C ARG A 30 -21.53 14.32 -24.59
N LEU A 31 -22.62 14.72 -23.92
CA LEU A 31 -22.68 14.76 -22.45
C LEU A 31 -22.54 13.37 -21.82
N THR A 32 -23.17 12.35 -22.39
CA THR A 32 -23.06 10.97 -21.91
C THR A 32 -21.63 10.44 -22.09
N VAL A 33 -21.03 10.67 -23.26
CA VAL A 33 -19.65 10.26 -23.56
C VAL A 33 -18.67 10.97 -22.63
N THR A 34 -18.77 12.30 -22.48
CA THR A 34 -17.93 13.07 -21.54
C THR A 34 -18.13 12.61 -20.10
N GLY A 35 -19.36 12.29 -19.69
CA GLY A 35 -19.67 11.74 -18.37
C GLY A 35 -19.01 10.39 -18.12
N ILE A 36 -19.03 9.48 -19.11
CA ILE A 36 -18.33 8.19 -19.05
C ILE A 36 -16.82 8.41 -18.97
N PHE A 37 -16.25 9.27 -19.81
CA PHE A 37 -14.82 9.58 -19.76
C PHE A 37 -14.41 10.15 -18.40
N PHE A 38 -15.20 11.06 -17.84
CA PHE A 38 -14.93 11.63 -16.54
C PHE A 38 -15.02 10.57 -15.42
N ALA A 39 -16.02 9.69 -15.46
CA ALA A 39 -16.14 8.58 -14.51
C ALA A 39 -14.94 7.62 -14.60
N VAL A 40 -14.49 7.27 -15.80
CA VAL A 40 -13.30 6.43 -16.01
C VAL A 40 -12.05 7.13 -15.47
N LEU A 41 -11.87 8.43 -15.75
CA LEU A 41 -10.74 9.20 -15.23
C LEU A 41 -10.74 9.26 -13.71
N LEU A 42 -11.91 9.45 -13.08
CA LEU A 42 -12.04 9.44 -11.62
C LEU A 42 -11.67 8.07 -11.03
N LEU A 43 -12.14 6.98 -11.65
CA LEU A 43 -11.81 5.62 -11.20
C LEU A 43 -10.30 5.37 -11.30
N LEU A 44 -9.68 5.68 -12.44
CA LEU A 44 -8.24 5.51 -12.63
C LEU A 44 -7.43 6.39 -11.67
N SER A 45 -7.86 7.64 -11.45
CA SER A 45 -7.22 8.54 -10.49
C SER A 45 -7.33 7.99 -9.07
N SER A 46 -8.48 7.43 -8.68
CA SER A 46 -8.67 6.83 -7.37
C SER A 46 -7.74 5.64 -7.14
N VAL A 47 -7.59 4.76 -8.14
CA VAL A 47 -6.65 3.63 -8.07
C VAL A 47 -5.22 4.15 -7.90
N TYR A 48 -4.81 5.10 -8.73
CA TYR A 48 -3.47 5.68 -8.67
C TYR A 48 -3.15 6.34 -7.32
N VAL A 49 -4.10 7.11 -6.77
CA VAL A 49 -3.94 7.74 -5.44
C VAL A 49 -3.86 6.67 -4.34
N SER A 50 -4.62 5.58 -4.45
CA SER A 50 -4.59 4.49 -3.48
C SER A 50 -3.23 3.79 -3.48
N ASP A 51 -2.74 3.39 -4.67
CA ASP A 51 -1.42 2.77 -4.83
C ASP A 51 -0.30 3.69 -4.33
N PHE A 52 -0.41 5.00 -4.59
CA PHE A 52 0.56 5.98 -4.09
C PHE A 52 0.56 6.05 -2.55
N LEU A 53 -0.62 6.08 -1.92
CA LEU A 53 -0.73 6.11 -0.47
C LEU A 53 -0.18 4.82 0.18
N GLU A 54 -0.42 3.67 -0.45
CA GLU A 54 0.16 2.39 -0.02
C GLU A 54 1.68 2.42 -0.09
N GLY A 55 2.26 2.90 -1.19
CA GLY A 55 3.72 3.04 -1.33
C GLY A 55 4.34 3.96 -0.26
N VAL A 56 3.66 5.07 0.08
CA VAL A 56 4.11 5.95 1.18
C VAL A 56 4.06 5.26 2.54
N LYS A 57 3.05 4.42 2.79
CA LYS A 57 2.94 3.64 4.04
C LYS A 57 4.03 2.58 4.13
N GLU A 58 4.27 1.85 3.04
CA GLU A 58 5.34 0.86 2.95
C GLU A 58 6.70 1.50 3.25
N GLN A 59 7.00 2.66 2.63
CA GLN A 59 8.25 3.39 2.86
C GLN A 59 8.42 3.85 4.31
N LYS A 60 7.37 4.39 4.95
CA LYS A 60 7.40 4.76 6.37
C LYS A 60 7.62 3.56 7.29
N THR A 61 6.98 2.44 6.96
CA THR A 61 7.15 1.19 7.70
C THR A 61 8.59 0.71 7.56
N LEU A 62 9.13 0.75 6.34
CA LEU A 62 10.51 0.36 6.06
C LEU A 62 11.52 1.24 6.79
N GLU A 63 11.29 2.56 6.87
CA GLU A 63 12.14 3.48 7.63
C GLU A 63 12.22 3.07 9.12
N GLU A 64 11.09 2.76 9.75
CA GLU A 64 11.06 2.34 11.15
C GLU A 64 11.66 0.93 11.34
N VAL A 65 11.33 -0.01 10.46
CA VAL A 65 11.88 -1.37 10.48
C VAL A 65 13.38 -1.39 10.21
N SER A 66 13.90 -0.47 9.39
CA SER A 66 15.34 -0.37 9.09
C SER A 66 16.19 -0.10 10.34
N LYS A 67 15.64 0.65 11.30
CA LYS A 67 16.30 0.90 12.59
C LYS A 67 16.39 -0.40 13.39
N LEU A 68 15.33 -1.19 13.37
CA LEU A 68 15.27 -2.50 14.03
C LEU A 68 16.24 -3.49 13.39
N THR A 69 16.23 -3.62 12.07
CA THR A 69 17.07 -4.59 11.36
C THR A 69 18.55 -4.21 11.44
N ALA A 70 18.90 -2.93 11.36
CA ALA A 70 20.27 -2.48 11.58
C ALA A 70 20.76 -2.75 13.02
N SER A 71 19.88 -2.56 14.02
CA SER A 71 20.19 -2.89 15.40
C SER A 71 20.35 -4.40 15.59
N ALA A 72 19.47 -5.19 14.98
CA ALA A 72 19.54 -6.66 14.99
C ALA A 72 20.86 -7.16 14.38
N GLU A 73 21.27 -6.60 13.24
CA GLU A 73 22.57 -6.90 12.63
C GLU A 73 23.74 -6.59 13.58
N GLN A 74 23.73 -5.42 14.21
CA GLN A 74 24.76 -5.06 15.19
C GLN A 74 24.79 -6.01 16.38
N LEU A 75 23.64 -6.46 16.88
CA LEU A 75 23.58 -7.45 17.95
C LEU A 75 24.12 -8.81 17.48
N SER A 76 23.77 -9.25 16.27
CA SER A 76 24.27 -10.49 15.69
C SER A 76 25.80 -10.50 15.56
N ILE A 77 26.41 -9.36 15.22
CA ILE A 77 27.87 -9.20 15.17
C ILE A 77 28.50 -9.29 16.57
N ARG A 78 27.85 -8.72 17.59
CA ARG A 78 28.34 -8.76 18.98
C ARG A 78 28.25 -10.16 19.60
N GLY A 79 27.34 -10.99 19.11
CA GLY A 79 27.14 -12.36 19.58
C GLY A 79 26.08 -12.46 20.69
N GLU A 80 25.98 -13.66 21.25
CA GLU A 80 24.98 -14.03 22.27
C GLU A 80 25.04 -13.17 23.54
N GLY A 81 23.87 -12.91 24.14
CA GLY A 81 23.73 -12.10 25.35
C GLY A 81 23.74 -10.59 25.12
N SER A 82 23.68 -10.15 23.87
CA SER A 82 23.55 -8.73 23.51
C SER A 82 22.09 -8.31 23.56
N GLU A 83 21.82 -7.09 24.03
CA GLU A 83 20.46 -6.57 24.18
C GLU A 83 20.33 -5.08 23.79
N ILE A 84 19.15 -4.70 23.31
CA ILE A 84 18.77 -3.29 23.10
C ILE A 84 17.24 -3.13 23.13
N ALA A 85 16.77 -1.98 23.58
CA ALA A 85 15.35 -1.62 23.59
C ALA A 85 15.14 -0.30 22.84
N PHE A 86 14.05 -0.21 22.08
CA PHE A 86 13.65 1.04 21.43
C PHE A 86 12.16 1.01 21.08
N GLU A 87 11.65 2.17 20.70
CA GLU A 87 10.28 2.34 20.23
C GLU A 87 10.27 2.32 18.70
N ILE A 88 9.33 1.59 18.12
CA ILE A 88 9.02 1.63 16.69
C ILE A 88 7.55 2.01 16.51
N ARG A 89 7.24 2.59 15.35
CA ARG A 89 5.88 2.95 14.99
C ARG A 89 5.48 2.33 13.67
N ILE A 90 4.52 1.43 13.68
CA ILE A 90 3.95 0.84 12.48
C ILE A 90 2.72 1.67 12.05
N PRO A 91 2.69 2.22 10.83
CA PRO A 91 1.55 2.98 10.32
C PRO A 91 0.25 2.19 10.29
N ASP A 92 -0.89 2.89 10.36
CA ASP A 92 -2.22 2.26 10.27
C ASP A 92 -2.43 1.54 8.93
N GLY A 93 -2.89 0.29 9.01
CA GLY A 93 -3.06 -0.60 7.86
C GLY A 93 -1.75 -1.19 7.33
N ALA A 94 -0.66 -1.10 8.10
CA ALA A 94 0.57 -1.83 7.88
C ALA A 94 0.80 -2.87 8.99
N SER A 95 1.51 -3.95 8.68
CA SER A 95 2.03 -4.91 9.64
C SER A 95 3.38 -5.45 9.19
N VAL A 96 4.18 -5.95 10.12
CA VAL A 96 5.50 -6.51 9.85
C VAL A 96 5.61 -7.88 10.47
N ASN A 97 6.11 -8.85 9.72
CA ASN A 97 6.42 -10.18 10.25
C ASN A 97 7.90 -10.48 10.06
N PHE A 98 8.54 -11.01 11.11
CA PHE A 98 9.96 -11.34 11.16
C PHE A 98 10.13 -12.86 11.25
N GLY A 99 11.12 -13.36 10.51
CA GLY A 99 11.49 -14.77 10.45
C GLY A 99 10.52 -15.63 9.64
N ILE A 100 9.92 -15.07 8.59
CA ILE A 100 8.88 -15.73 7.81
C ILE A 100 8.81 -15.19 6.38
N LEU A 101 8.51 -16.07 5.43
CA LEU A 101 8.08 -15.71 4.08
C LEU A 101 6.56 -15.83 3.93
N PRO A 102 5.89 -14.89 3.23
CA PRO A 102 4.45 -14.99 2.97
C PRO A 102 4.08 -16.31 2.28
N GLY A 103 3.12 -17.05 2.84
CA GLY A 103 2.69 -18.35 2.33
C GLY A 103 3.60 -19.53 2.71
N GLN A 104 4.59 -19.29 3.58
CA GLN A 104 5.51 -20.29 4.12
C GLN A 104 5.59 -20.21 5.66
N GLU A 105 4.44 -19.97 6.31
CA GLU A 105 4.34 -19.73 7.74
C GLU A 105 4.92 -20.86 8.61
N GLY A 106 5.01 -22.08 8.06
CA GLY A 106 5.54 -23.26 8.74
C GLY A 106 7.03 -23.56 8.53
N ASN A 107 7.74 -22.76 7.72
CA ASN A 107 9.14 -23.03 7.35
C ASN A 107 10.17 -22.46 8.33
N TRP A 108 9.74 -21.80 9.41
CA TRP A 108 10.68 -21.43 10.48
C TRP A 108 11.34 -22.71 11.05
N PRO A 109 12.68 -22.76 11.26
CA PRO A 109 13.63 -21.64 11.24
C PRO A 109 14.35 -21.38 9.91
N GLU A 110 14.03 -22.07 8.82
CA GLU A 110 14.70 -21.91 7.53
C GLU A 110 14.57 -20.49 7.01
N ASP A 111 13.39 -19.88 7.15
CA ASP A 111 13.10 -18.51 6.73
C ASP A 111 13.42 -17.44 7.77
N ALA A 112 14.17 -17.77 8.84
CA ALA A 112 14.39 -16.85 9.95
C ALA A 112 15.15 -15.57 9.58
N ASP A 113 15.93 -15.58 8.50
CA ASP A 113 16.68 -14.46 7.92
C ASP A 113 15.85 -13.56 7.01
N ASN A 114 14.52 -13.64 7.12
CA ASN A 114 13.59 -12.90 6.27
C ASN A 114 12.63 -12.07 7.10
N TYR A 115 12.13 -10.97 6.54
CA TYR A 115 10.98 -10.25 7.07
C TYR A 115 10.08 -9.78 5.93
N CYS A 116 8.79 -9.56 6.24
CA CYS A 116 7.84 -9.04 5.28
C CYS A 116 7.03 -7.88 5.87
N ILE A 117 6.71 -6.92 5.01
CA ILE A 117 5.83 -5.80 5.32
C ILE A 117 4.54 -6.01 4.53
N THR A 118 3.41 -5.97 5.21
CA THR A 118 2.09 -6.06 4.58
C THR A 118 1.39 -4.71 4.68
N THR A 119 0.97 -4.16 3.55
CA THR A 119 0.19 -2.93 3.44
C THR A 119 -0.90 -3.11 2.40
N GLY A 120 -2.15 -2.71 2.70
CA GLY A 120 -3.24 -2.78 1.72
C GLY A 120 -3.57 -4.21 1.23
N GLY A 121 -3.18 -5.24 1.99
CA GLY A 121 -3.34 -6.65 1.60
C GLY A 121 -2.23 -7.19 0.69
N LYS A 122 -1.25 -6.36 0.31
CA LYS A 122 -0.05 -6.77 -0.41
C LYS A 122 1.11 -6.95 0.56
N SER A 123 1.85 -8.04 0.41
CA SER A 123 3.05 -8.32 1.19
C SER A 123 4.31 -8.14 0.34
N THR A 124 5.25 -7.33 0.81
CA THR A 124 6.59 -7.19 0.25
C THR A 124 7.61 -7.91 1.13
N PHE A 125 8.51 -8.65 0.50
CA PHE A 125 9.53 -9.46 1.15
C PHE A 125 10.89 -8.75 1.15
N TYR A 126 11.62 -8.88 2.26
CA TYR A 126 12.97 -8.38 2.43
C TYR A 126 13.87 -9.40 3.13
N PRO A 127 15.08 -9.65 2.62
CA PRO A 127 16.09 -10.42 3.34
C PRO A 127 16.70 -9.59 4.47
N ALA A 128 17.21 -10.27 5.50
CA ALA A 128 17.93 -9.69 6.61
C ALA A 128 19.25 -10.45 6.87
N VAL A 129 20.22 -9.75 7.45
CA VAL A 129 21.49 -10.37 7.86
C VAL A 129 21.34 -11.16 9.16
N ALA A 130 20.44 -10.69 10.05
CA ALA A 130 20.11 -11.35 11.30
C ALA A 130 19.00 -12.38 11.12
N SER A 131 19.03 -13.44 11.93
CA SER A 131 17.95 -14.44 11.99
C SER A 131 17.01 -14.11 13.13
N PHE A 132 15.71 -14.04 12.88
CA PHE A 132 14.71 -13.60 13.85
C PHE A 132 13.92 -14.74 14.46
N SER A 133 13.50 -14.54 15.71
CA SER A 133 12.51 -15.38 16.37
C SER A 133 11.71 -14.61 17.42
N ASN A 134 10.60 -15.18 17.86
CA ASN A 134 9.93 -14.76 19.08
C ASN A 134 10.82 -15.01 20.32
N GLN A 135 10.41 -14.47 21.47
CA GLN A 135 11.15 -14.59 22.73
C GLN A 135 11.39 -16.04 23.19
N GLU A 136 10.52 -16.97 22.78
CA GLU A 136 10.61 -18.37 23.17
C GLU A 136 11.56 -19.19 22.29
N LEU A 137 12.08 -18.61 21.21
CA LEU A 137 12.86 -19.32 20.18
C LEU A 137 12.06 -20.48 19.56
N LYS A 138 10.78 -20.24 19.24
CA LYS A 138 9.86 -21.28 18.71
C LYS A 138 9.19 -20.91 17.40
N GLY A 139 9.50 -19.75 16.84
CA GLY A 139 8.80 -19.30 15.65
C GLY A 139 9.03 -17.84 15.30
N PRO A 140 8.30 -17.33 14.29
CA PRO A 140 8.36 -15.95 13.85
C PRO A 140 7.75 -14.99 14.87
N PHE A 141 7.94 -13.69 14.63
CA PHE A 141 7.38 -12.61 15.45
C PHE A 141 6.67 -11.58 14.57
N SER A 142 5.54 -11.05 15.03
CA SER A 142 4.69 -10.15 14.25
C SER A 142 4.37 -8.86 15.00
N LEU A 143 4.35 -7.75 14.27
CA LEU A 143 3.99 -6.43 14.76
C LEU A 143 2.85 -5.88 13.92
N GLY A 144 1.73 -5.58 14.59
CA GLY A 144 0.58 -4.92 13.98
C GLY A 144 0.80 -3.40 13.82
N PRO A 145 -0.24 -2.66 13.42
CA PRO A 145 -0.21 -1.20 13.43
C PRO A 145 -0.17 -0.67 14.87
N GLY A 146 0.56 0.42 15.09
CA GLY A 146 0.63 1.07 16.40
C GLY A 146 2.03 1.48 16.81
N ARG A 147 2.16 1.82 18.10
CA ARG A 147 3.43 2.14 18.73
C ARG A 147 3.83 0.93 19.57
N HIS A 148 5.03 0.42 19.31
CA HIS A 148 5.54 -0.79 19.95
C HIS A 148 6.85 -0.48 20.65
N ARG A 149 6.94 -0.90 21.91
CA ARG A 149 8.21 -0.90 22.64
C ARG A 149 8.82 -2.29 22.53
N VAL A 150 9.77 -2.41 21.62
CA VAL A 150 10.42 -3.69 21.31
C VAL A 150 11.73 -3.84 22.08
N PHE A 151 11.96 -5.07 22.52
CA PHE A 151 13.21 -5.50 23.12
C PHE A 151 13.82 -6.56 22.22
N LEU A 152 15.07 -6.34 21.82
CA LEU A 152 15.86 -7.30 21.05
C LEU A 152 16.92 -7.90 21.96
N SER A 153 17.08 -9.22 21.89
CA SER A 153 18.15 -9.93 22.56
C SER A 153 18.72 -11.02 21.66
N THR A 154 19.96 -11.44 21.87
CA THR A 154 20.56 -12.53 21.10
C THR A 154 20.68 -13.81 21.90
N LYS A 155 20.34 -14.94 21.27
CA LYS A 155 20.48 -16.28 21.85
C LYS A 155 20.91 -17.28 20.79
N THR A 156 21.81 -18.18 21.14
CA THR A 156 22.21 -19.28 20.26
C THR A 156 21.23 -20.44 20.43
N GLU A 157 20.67 -20.94 19.33
CA GLU A 157 19.88 -22.16 19.36
C GLU A 157 20.82 -23.37 19.58
N PRO A 158 20.59 -24.21 20.59
CA PRO A 158 21.51 -25.29 20.94
C PRO A 158 21.70 -26.36 19.84
N GLU A 159 20.68 -26.61 19.02
CA GLU A 159 20.70 -27.70 18.04
C GLU A 159 21.41 -27.31 16.75
N SER A 160 21.04 -26.18 16.14
CA SER A 160 21.70 -25.70 14.91
C SER A 160 22.98 -24.90 15.18
N GLY A 161 23.17 -24.37 16.39
CA GLY A 161 24.23 -23.40 16.70
C GLY A 161 24.00 -22.03 16.05
N ARG A 162 22.82 -21.79 15.45
CA ARG A 162 22.47 -20.51 14.81
C ARG A 162 22.17 -19.46 15.87
N LEU A 163 22.70 -18.26 15.68
CA LEU A 163 22.40 -17.11 16.52
C LEU A 163 21.11 -16.45 16.06
N PHE A 164 20.14 -16.33 16.97
CA PHE A 164 18.88 -15.64 16.71
C PHE A 164 18.81 -14.32 17.48
N VAL A 165 18.20 -13.32 16.84
CA VAL A 165 17.69 -12.12 17.47
C VAL A 165 16.26 -12.40 17.88
N LEU A 166 16.05 -12.52 19.18
CA LEU A 166 14.74 -12.69 19.80
C LEU A 166 14.08 -11.33 19.94
N ILE A 167 12.85 -11.23 19.45
CA ILE A 167 12.02 -10.03 19.57
C ILE A 167 10.95 -10.28 20.62
N SER A 168 10.78 -9.33 21.53
CA SER A 168 9.63 -9.26 22.45
C SER A 168 9.07 -7.85 22.53
N GLU A 169 7.81 -7.74 22.89
CA GLU A 169 7.14 -6.46 23.14
C GLU A 169 6.89 -6.30 24.64
N THR A 170 7.25 -5.13 25.18
CA THR A 170 6.96 -4.80 26.59
C THR A 170 5.79 -3.81 26.62
N GLY A 171 4.58 -4.28 26.98
CA GLY A 171 3.41 -3.41 27.14
C GLY A 171 2.03 -3.97 26.76
N ALA A 172 1.90 -5.25 26.41
CA ALA A 172 0.61 -5.86 26.07
C ALA A 172 -0.29 -6.19 27.28
N ASP A 173 0.19 -5.99 28.52
CA ASP A 173 -0.46 -6.47 29.76
C ASP A 173 -1.36 -5.45 30.48
N GLU A 174 -1.81 -4.37 29.84
CA GLU A 174 -2.70 -3.38 30.51
C GLU A 174 -4.07 -3.13 29.84
N GLN A 175 -4.56 -4.01 28.93
CA GLN A 175 -5.88 -3.80 28.31
C GLN A 175 -6.87 -4.99 28.31
N THR A 176 -6.66 -6.04 29.12
CA THR A 176 -7.63 -7.16 29.24
C THR A 176 -8.23 -7.35 30.63
N LEU A 177 -8.21 -6.31 31.48
CA LEU A 177 -9.02 -6.24 32.70
C LEU A 177 -9.69 -4.86 32.80
N GLY A 178 -10.81 -4.71 32.09
CA GLY A 178 -11.74 -3.59 32.19
C GLY A 178 -13.17 -4.07 32.02
#